data_AF-A0A9D9JMM8-F1
#
_entry.id   AF-A0A9D9JMM8-F1
#
_cell.length_a   1.000
_cell.length_b   1.000
_cell.length_c   1.000
_cell.angle_alpha   90.00
_cell.angle_beta   90.00
_cell.angle_gamma   90.00
#
_symmetry.space_group_name_H-M   'P 1'
#
loop_
_entity.id
_entity.type
_entity.pdbx_description
1 polymer ?
#
loop_
_entity_poly.entity_id
_entity_poly.type
_entity_poly.pdbx_seq_one_letter_code
_entity_poly.pdbx_strand_id
1 'polypeptide(L)'
;MPGSEPPPKARVSHPAHTPPSGGPTRRSWLRRALSAMFATGIFLFDPEPASAQSCSDWFRCNQRGCLCSCLGGSDSSCPPGTVSGTGSWYMCCYDPRRNRAFIVRYIDCCTTGSAPPCPTGCGCANGPPQNNWCGTGSVVCTRAVLVGTC
;
A
#
# COMPACT_ATOMS: atom_id res chain seq x y z
N MET A 1 -45.68 59.44 -59.96
CA MET A 1 -46.40 59.62 -58.68
C MET A 1 -45.40 59.35 -57.56
N PRO A 2 -45.27 60.26 -56.58
CA PRO A 2 -44.35 60.13 -55.45
C PRO A 2 -44.93 59.15 -54.42
N GLY A 3 -44.09 58.41 -53.72
CA GLY A 3 -44.49 57.43 -52.71
C GLY A 3 -43.39 57.19 -51.68
N SER A 4 -43.23 58.17 -50.79
CA SER A 4 -42.58 58.19 -49.47
C SER A 4 -41.68 57.02 -49.03
N GLU A 5 -40.39 57.30 -48.92
CA GLU A 5 -39.43 56.54 -48.10
C GLU A 5 -39.63 56.88 -46.60
N PRO A 6 -39.66 55.91 -45.67
CA PRO A 6 -39.73 56.20 -44.24
C PRO A 6 -38.36 56.65 -43.70
N PRO A 7 -38.32 57.54 -42.68
CA PRO A 7 -37.05 58.03 -42.14
C PRO A 7 -36.30 56.92 -41.38
N PRO A 8 -34.95 56.93 -41.38
CA PRO A 8 -34.16 55.96 -40.64
C PRO A 8 -34.34 56.17 -39.13
N LYS A 9 -34.63 55.09 -38.40
CA LYS A 9 -34.73 55.12 -36.93
C LYS A 9 -33.38 55.48 -36.32
N ALA A 10 -33.37 56.48 -35.43
CA ALA A 10 -32.21 56.86 -34.65
C ALA A 10 -31.69 55.65 -33.84
N ARG A 11 -30.39 55.37 -33.97
CA ARG A 11 -29.72 54.30 -33.24
C ARG A 11 -29.35 54.82 -31.85
N VAL A 12 -30.01 54.29 -30.82
CA VAL A 12 -29.66 54.58 -29.42
C VAL A 12 -28.33 53.90 -29.11
N SER A 13 -27.31 54.68 -28.73
CA SER A 13 -26.04 54.18 -28.23
C SER A 13 -26.16 53.86 -26.74
N HIS A 14 -25.98 52.59 -26.38
CA HIS A 14 -25.81 52.19 -24.97
C HIS A 14 -24.33 52.33 -24.56
N PRO A 15 -24.05 52.77 -23.33
CA PRO A 15 -22.68 52.89 -22.85
C PRO A 15 -22.05 51.49 -22.72
N ALA A 16 -20.78 51.39 -23.13
CA ALA A 16 -19.99 50.17 -22.99
C ALA A 16 -19.88 49.80 -21.49
N HIS A 17 -20.44 48.65 -21.12
CA HIS A 17 -20.17 48.01 -19.84
C HIS A 17 -18.84 47.25 -19.95
N THR A 18 -17.83 47.73 -19.23
CA THR A 18 -16.59 46.96 -19.02
C THR A 18 -16.90 45.78 -18.09
N PRO A 19 -16.59 44.52 -18.46
CA PRO A 19 -16.75 43.41 -17.54
C PRO A 19 -15.73 43.52 -16.41
N PRO A 20 -16.09 43.18 -15.15
CA PRO A 20 -15.12 43.15 -14.08
C PRO A 20 -14.08 42.06 -14.36
N SER A 21 -12.80 42.39 -14.12
CA SER A 21 -11.68 41.46 -14.18
C SER A 21 -11.87 40.33 -13.16
N GLY A 22 -12.43 39.21 -13.60
CA GLY A 22 -12.71 38.05 -12.77
C GLY A 22 -11.41 37.34 -12.37
N GLY A 23 -11.02 37.49 -11.10
CA GLY A 23 -10.02 36.63 -10.49
C GLY A 23 -10.44 35.15 -10.50
N PRO A 24 -9.49 34.21 -10.33
CA PRO A 24 -9.76 32.78 -10.51
C PRO A 24 -10.81 32.28 -9.52
N THR A 25 -11.92 31.75 -10.05
CA THR A 25 -13.04 31.25 -9.24
C THR A 25 -12.66 29.99 -8.45
N ARG A 26 -13.31 29.76 -7.31
CA ARG A 26 -13.09 28.62 -6.39
C ARG A 26 -13.13 27.24 -7.06
N ARG A 27 -13.82 27.11 -8.20
CA ARG A 27 -13.85 25.88 -9.03
C ARG A 27 -12.51 25.59 -9.72
N SER A 28 -11.72 26.62 -10.03
CA SER A 28 -10.38 26.50 -10.61
C SER A 28 -9.39 25.87 -9.63
N TRP A 29 -9.45 26.28 -8.36
CA TRP A 29 -8.60 25.73 -7.28
C TRP A 29 -8.88 24.25 -6.99
N LEU A 30 -10.16 23.85 -6.95
CA LEU A 30 -10.55 22.46 -6.74
C LEU A 30 -10.06 21.54 -7.86
N ARG A 31 -10.13 22.00 -9.12
CA ARG A 31 -9.62 21.23 -10.26
C ARG A 31 -8.10 21.08 -10.23
N ARG A 32 -7.36 22.14 -9.86
CA ARG A 32 -5.88 22.08 -9.73
C ARG A 32 -5.42 21.22 -8.55
N ALA A 33 -6.16 21.21 -7.44
CA ALA A 33 -5.85 20.37 -6.29
C ALA A 33 -6.04 18.86 -6.58
N LEU A 34 -7.08 18.50 -7.34
CA LEU A 34 -7.30 17.10 -7.75
C LEU A 34 -6.24 16.61 -8.75
N SER A 35 -5.74 17.48 -9.63
CA SER A 35 -4.66 17.13 -10.57
C SER A 35 -3.30 16.91 -9.90
N ALA A 36 -3.06 17.49 -8.73
CA ALA A 36 -1.81 17.32 -7.99
C ALA A 36 -1.67 15.94 -7.31
N MET A 37 -2.78 15.22 -7.10
CA MET A 37 -2.79 13.91 -6.42
C MET A 37 -2.28 12.76 -7.30
N PHE A 38 -2.31 12.89 -8.63
CA PHE A 38 -1.76 11.90 -9.56
C PHE A 38 -0.31 12.18 -9.96
N ALA A 39 0.16 13.43 -9.82
CA ALA A 39 1.50 13.85 -10.25
C ALA A 39 2.61 13.57 -9.23
N THR A 40 2.28 13.29 -7.97
CA THR A 40 3.25 13.02 -6.89
C THR A 40 3.67 11.55 -6.76
N GLY A 41 3.19 10.65 -7.62
CA GLY A 41 3.67 9.27 -7.65
C GLY A 41 3.44 8.48 -6.36
N ILE A 42 2.48 8.89 -5.52
CA ILE A 42 2.14 8.15 -4.31
C ILE A 42 1.14 7.05 -4.68
N PHE A 43 1.67 5.93 -5.17
CA PHE A 43 0.92 4.67 -5.19
C PHE A 43 0.77 4.19 -3.73
N LEU A 44 -0.24 4.71 -3.01
CA LEU A 44 -0.55 4.34 -1.61
C LEU A 44 -1.07 2.90 -1.45
N PHE A 45 -1.15 2.13 -2.52
CA PHE A 45 -1.61 0.74 -2.49
C PHE A 45 -0.57 -0.13 -3.20
N ASP A 46 0.51 -0.44 -2.48
CA ASP A 46 1.21 -1.68 -2.76
C ASP A 46 0.33 -2.78 -2.15
N PRO A 47 -0.39 -3.59 -2.95
CA PRO A 47 -1.18 -4.66 -2.37
C PRO A 47 -0.24 -5.54 -1.55
N GLU A 48 -0.56 -5.73 -0.26
CA GLU A 48 0.08 -6.73 0.59
C GLU A 48 0.24 -8.00 -0.25
N PRO A 49 1.45 -8.58 -0.37
CA PRO A 49 1.65 -9.73 -1.23
C PRO A 49 0.61 -10.78 -0.87
N ALA A 50 -0.33 -11.02 -1.79
CA ALA A 50 -1.54 -11.79 -1.53
C ALA A 50 -1.16 -13.12 -0.88
N SER A 51 -1.34 -13.20 0.46
CA SER A 51 -0.93 -14.28 1.36
C SER A 51 -0.07 -15.33 0.67
N ALA A 52 1.17 -14.97 0.35
CA ALA A 52 1.92 -15.78 -0.59
C ALA A 52 2.37 -17.05 0.13
N GLN A 53 1.79 -18.19 -0.23
CA GLN A 53 1.85 -19.44 0.54
C GLN A 53 3.17 -20.20 0.36
N SER A 54 4.19 -19.59 -0.28
CA SER A 54 5.41 -20.29 -0.65
C SER A 54 6.64 -19.67 -0.01
N CYS A 55 7.56 -20.53 0.45
CA CYS A 55 8.89 -20.08 0.87
C CYS A 55 9.70 -19.43 -0.27
N SER A 56 9.32 -19.65 -1.54
CA SER A 56 10.00 -19.04 -2.70
C SER A 56 9.61 -17.59 -2.97
N ASP A 57 8.62 -17.06 -2.27
CA ASP A 57 8.17 -15.69 -2.49
C ASP A 57 9.27 -14.68 -2.13
N TRP A 58 9.41 -13.62 -2.94
CA TRP A 58 10.58 -12.72 -2.86
C TRP A 58 10.73 -12.08 -1.48
N PHE A 59 9.63 -11.69 -0.85
CA PHE A 59 9.61 -11.08 0.48
C PHE A 59 9.84 -12.10 1.60
N ARG A 60 9.99 -13.39 1.28
CA ARG A 60 10.38 -14.46 2.21
C ARG A 60 11.85 -14.83 2.08
N CYS A 61 12.68 -13.94 1.53
CA CYS A 61 14.09 -14.21 1.23
C CYS A 61 14.94 -14.66 2.44
N ASN A 62 14.49 -14.41 3.67
CA ASN A 62 15.12 -14.86 4.92
C ASN A 62 14.07 -15.44 5.90
N GLN A 63 13.04 -16.09 5.35
CA GLN A 63 12.00 -16.77 6.11
C GLN A 63 12.52 -18.10 6.70
N ARG A 64 12.34 -18.26 8.02
CA ARG A 64 12.63 -19.48 8.76
C ARG A 64 11.38 -19.95 9.51
N GLY A 65 11.24 -21.25 9.71
CA GLY A 65 10.11 -21.85 10.43
C GLY A 65 8.90 -22.09 9.54
N CYS A 66 7.74 -22.33 10.15
CA CYS A 66 6.49 -22.59 9.42
C CYS A 66 5.86 -21.31 8.90
N LEU A 67 5.23 -21.36 7.73
CA LEU A 67 4.36 -20.29 7.25
C LEU A 67 3.09 -20.20 8.11
N CYS A 68 2.79 -19.01 8.64
CA CYS A 68 1.59 -18.83 9.48
C CYS A 68 0.29 -19.08 8.73
N SER A 69 0.27 -18.87 7.42
CA SER A 69 -0.89 -19.12 6.58
C SER A 69 -1.30 -20.60 6.51
N CYS A 70 -0.36 -21.53 6.72
CA CYS A 70 -0.66 -22.95 6.80
C CYS A 70 -1.31 -23.38 8.12
N LEU A 71 -1.30 -22.51 9.13
CA LEU A 71 -1.84 -22.78 10.46
C LEU A 71 -3.06 -21.90 10.77
N GLY A 72 -3.68 -21.29 9.75
CA GLY A 72 -4.86 -20.44 9.90
C GLY A 72 -4.54 -18.99 10.31
N GLY A 73 -3.29 -18.56 10.18
CA GLY A 73 -2.88 -17.16 10.26
C GLY A 73 -2.73 -16.50 8.88
N SER A 74 -2.01 -15.38 8.84
CA SER A 74 -1.62 -14.66 7.63
C SER A 74 -0.30 -13.94 7.84
N ASP A 75 0.17 -13.18 6.84
CA ASP A 75 1.36 -12.34 7.03
C ASP A 75 1.11 -11.17 8.01
N SER A 76 -0.12 -10.69 8.10
CA SER A 76 -0.52 -9.61 9.00
C SER A 76 -1.06 -10.07 10.36
N SER A 77 -1.44 -11.35 10.52
CA SER A 77 -2.07 -11.87 11.75
C SER A 77 -1.57 -13.25 12.15
N CYS A 78 -1.38 -13.48 13.45
CA CYS A 78 -1.01 -14.79 13.96
C CYS A 78 -2.21 -15.77 13.95
N PRO A 79 -1.95 -17.09 13.85
CA PRO A 79 -2.98 -18.11 14.03
C PRO A 79 -3.76 -17.98 15.35
N PRO A 80 -5.03 -18.42 15.40
CA PRO A 80 -5.81 -18.45 16.65
C PRO A 80 -5.06 -19.16 17.78
N GLY A 81 -5.10 -18.57 18.99
CA GLY A 81 -4.42 -19.12 20.18
C GLY A 81 -2.92 -18.87 20.24
N THR A 82 -2.36 -18.09 19.30
CA THR A 82 -0.95 -17.65 19.33
C THR A 82 -0.86 -16.13 19.39
N VAL A 83 0.29 -15.62 19.84
CA VAL A 83 0.55 -14.18 19.97
C VAL A 83 1.83 -13.80 19.22
N SER A 84 1.97 -12.55 18.80
CA SER A 84 3.24 -12.10 18.21
C SER A 84 4.36 -12.15 19.25
N GLY A 85 5.55 -12.58 18.81
CA GLY A 85 6.77 -12.52 19.60
C GLY A 85 7.15 -11.10 20.00
N THR A 86 8.00 -11.00 21.02
CA THR A 86 8.47 -9.70 21.55
C THR A 86 9.55 -9.08 20.67
N GLY A 87 10.17 -9.88 19.80
CA GLY A 87 11.17 -9.45 18.83
C GLY A 87 10.83 -9.85 17.40
N SER A 88 11.79 -9.58 16.52
CA SER A 88 11.70 -9.86 15.08
C SER A 88 13.09 -9.72 14.46
N TRP A 89 13.32 -10.37 13.33
CA TRP A 89 14.47 -10.07 12.48
C TRP A 89 14.03 -9.36 11.21
N TYR A 90 15.00 -8.74 10.54
CA TYR A 90 14.77 -7.96 9.34
C TYR A 90 15.69 -8.42 8.23
N MET A 91 15.25 -8.29 6.98
CA MET A 91 16.10 -8.48 5.81
C MET A 91 15.64 -7.55 4.68
N CYS A 92 16.60 -7.07 3.90
CA CYS A 92 16.30 -6.44 2.62
C CYS A 92 16.07 -7.51 1.55
N CYS A 93 14.83 -7.68 1.11
CA CYS A 93 14.47 -8.62 0.06
C CYS A 93 14.23 -7.87 -1.26
N TYR A 94 14.82 -8.36 -2.34
CA TYR A 94 14.67 -7.75 -3.66
C TYR A 94 13.41 -8.26 -4.38
N ASP A 95 12.56 -7.33 -4.82
CA ASP A 95 11.41 -7.62 -5.68
C ASP A 95 11.80 -7.42 -7.16
N PRO A 96 11.92 -8.50 -7.96
CA PRO A 96 12.29 -8.40 -9.37
C PRO A 96 11.23 -7.71 -10.22
N ARG A 97 9.96 -7.67 -9.79
CA ARG A 97 8.87 -7.03 -10.55
C ARG A 97 8.96 -5.51 -10.48
N ARG A 98 9.50 -4.99 -9.38
CA ARG A 98 9.64 -3.56 -9.09
C ARG A 98 11.07 -3.05 -9.23
N ASN A 99 12.03 -3.94 -9.47
CA ASN A 99 13.46 -3.65 -9.51
C ASN A 99 13.93 -2.86 -8.28
N ARG A 100 13.49 -3.26 -7.08
CA ARG A 100 13.75 -2.54 -5.82
C ARG A 100 13.77 -3.50 -4.63
N ALA A 101 14.56 -3.17 -3.62
CA ALA A 101 14.62 -3.89 -2.37
C ALA A 101 13.66 -3.29 -1.33
N PHE A 102 13.09 -4.15 -0.49
CA PHE A 102 12.20 -3.78 0.59
C PHE A 102 12.67 -4.40 1.90
N ILE A 103 12.52 -3.66 2.99
CA ILE A 103 12.74 -4.17 4.33
C ILE A 103 11.54 -5.03 4.69
N VAL A 104 11.80 -6.31 4.92
CA VAL A 104 10.83 -7.27 5.44
C VAL A 104 11.13 -7.51 6.91
N ARG A 105 10.11 -7.39 7.75
CA ARG A 105 10.11 -7.78 9.14
C ARG A 105 9.51 -9.17 9.28
N TYR A 106 10.28 -10.09 9.86
CA TYR A 106 9.84 -11.44 10.18
C TYR A 106 9.50 -11.53 11.66
N ILE A 107 8.28 -11.95 11.96
CA ILE A 107 7.73 -11.94 13.32
C ILE A 107 7.28 -13.36 13.64
N ASP A 108 7.82 -13.93 14.71
CA ASP A 108 7.35 -15.23 15.21
C ASP A 108 5.96 -15.08 15.82
N CYS A 109 5.11 -16.08 15.59
CA CYS A 109 3.88 -16.29 16.34
C CYS A 109 4.11 -17.40 17.35
N CYS A 110 3.76 -17.12 18.59
CA CYS A 110 4.27 -17.78 19.78
C CYS A 110 3.15 -18.43 20.58
N THR A 111 3.49 -19.52 21.24
CA THR A 111 2.65 -20.16 22.26
C THR A 111 3.48 -20.46 23.51
N THR A 112 2.83 -20.52 24.66
CA THR A 112 3.44 -20.98 25.91
C THR A 112 3.54 -22.51 25.99
N GLY A 113 2.80 -23.23 25.15
CA GLY A 113 2.81 -24.68 25.09
C GLY A 113 3.76 -25.27 24.04
N SER A 114 3.53 -26.52 23.67
CA SER A 114 4.18 -27.15 22.54
C SER A 114 3.63 -26.57 21.22
N ALA A 115 4.52 -26.24 20.29
CA ALA A 115 4.11 -25.86 18.95
C ALA A 115 3.53 -27.09 18.20
N PRO A 116 2.47 -26.92 17.40
CA PRO A 116 2.00 -27.97 16.51
C PRO A 116 3.08 -28.30 15.47
N PRO A 117 3.07 -29.52 14.90
CA PRO A 117 3.97 -29.85 13.81
C PRO A 117 3.72 -28.96 12.60
N CYS A 118 4.79 -28.67 11.86
CA CYS A 118 4.70 -27.95 10.60
C CYS A 118 4.00 -28.81 9.54
N PRO A 119 2.94 -28.32 8.86
CA PRO A 119 2.38 -29.04 7.73
C PRO A 119 3.42 -29.23 6.61
N THR A 120 3.35 -30.35 5.91
CA THR A 120 4.26 -30.67 4.79
C THR A 120 4.19 -29.57 3.72
N GLY A 121 5.36 -29.08 3.30
CA GLY A 121 5.47 -27.99 2.31
C GLY A 121 5.39 -26.57 2.88
N CYS A 122 5.15 -26.41 4.19
CA CYS A 122 5.03 -25.09 4.84
C CYS A 122 6.27 -24.66 5.62
N GLY A 123 7.29 -25.52 5.72
CA GLY A 123 8.53 -25.22 6.41
C GLY A 123 9.52 -24.47 5.51
N CYS A 124 9.95 -23.30 5.95
CA CYS A 124 10.95 -22.48 5.25
C CYS A 124 12.30 -22.54 5.95
N ALA A 125 13.36 -22.57 5.14
CA ALA A 125 14.75 -22.64 5.58
C ALA A 125 15.65 -21.63 4.84
N ASN A 126 15.10 -20.45 4.52
CA ASN A 126 15.81 -19.44 3.75
C ASN A 126 16.79 -18.65 4.63
N GLY A 127 18.00 -18.39 4.14
CA GLY A 127 19.05 -17.62 4.84
C GLY A 127 19.75 -18.41 5.95
N PRO A 128 20.35 -17.79 6.99
CA PRO A 128 20.90 -18.49 8.17
C PRO A 128 19.83 -18.80 9.24
N PRO A 129 20.10 -19.69 10.21
CA PRO A 129 19.23 -19.88 11.37
C PRO A 129 18.96 -18.57 12.11
N GLN A 130 17.77 -18.44 12.68
CA GLN A 130 17.33 -17.22 13.39
C GLN A 130 17.03 -17.55 14.85
N ASN A 131 17.10 -16.54 15.72
CA ASN A 131 16.73 -16.66 17.12
C ASN A 131 15.23 -16.98 17.27
N ASN A 132 14.89 -17.64 18.37
CA ASN A 132 13.50 -17.73 18.84
C ASN A 132 13.09 -16.38 19.46
N TRP A 133 12.11 -15.70 18.89
CA TRP A 133 11.60 -14.42 19.40
C TRP A 133 10.35 -14.55 20.29
N CYS A 134 10.07 -15.75 20.78
CA CYS A 134 9.00 -16.07 21.73
C CYS A 134 9.45 -16.07 23.20
N GLY A 135 10.69 -15.69 23.50
CA GLY A 135 11.24 -15.75 24.86
C GLY A 135 11.33 -17.19 25.36
N THR A 136 10.62 -17.52 26.43
CA THR A 136 10.53 -18.89 26.98
C THR A 136 9.49 -19.76 26.28
N GLY A 137 8.73 -19.21 25.33
CA GLY A 137 7.71 -19.94 24.56
C GLY A 137 8.27 -20.64 23.31
N SER A 138 7.38 -21.34 22.61
CA SER A 138 7.66 -22.03 21.36
C SER A 138 7.23 -21.20 20.15
N VAL A 139 8.05 -21.22 19.09
CA VAL A 139 7.67 -20.67 17.77
C VAL A 139 6.69 -21.62 17.10
N VAL A 140 5.49 -21.13 16.76
CA VAL A 140 4.45 -21.86 16.02
C VAL A 140 4.63 -21.67 14.52
N CYS A 141 4.86 -20.42 14.11
CA CYS A 141 5.08 -20.03 12.72
C CYS A 141 5.72 -18.65 12.67
N THR A 142 6.12 -18.22 11.48
CA THR A 142 6.70 -16.91 11.21
C THR A 142 5.88 -16.21 10.13
N ARG A 143 5.54 -14.95 10.36
CA ARG A 143 4.90 -14.09 9.36
C ARG A 143 5.87 -13.06 8.79
N ALA A 144 5.70 -12.67 7.53
CA ALA A 144 6.58 -11.74 6.83
C ALA A 144 5.83 -10.47 6.43
N VAL A 145 6.20 -9.34 7.02
CA VAL A 145 5.52 -8.05 6.81
C VAL A 145 6.49 -7.08 6.12
N LEU A 146 6.04 -6.45 5.03
CA LEU A 146 6.78 -5.35 4.40
C LEU A 146 6.66 -4.12 5.30
N VAL A 147 7.78 -3.51 5.68
CA VAL A 147 7.81 -2.35 6.59
C VAL A 147 8.46 -1.11 5.98
N GLY A 148 9.08 -1.22 4.81
CA GLY A 148 9.65 -0.09 4.10
C GLY A 148 10.51 -0.49 2.91
N THR A 149 11.15 0.50 2.30
CA THR A 149 12.19 0.29 1.29
C THR A 149 13.55 0.10 1.94
N CYS A 150 14.38 -0.73 1.32
CA CYS A 150 15.82 -0.72 1.51
C CYS A 150 16.41 0.11 0.36
#